data_AF-A0A2S2CKQ5-F1
#
_entry.id   AF-A0A2S2CKQ5-F1
#
_cell.length_a   1.000
_cell.length_b   1.000
_cell.length_c   1.000
_cell.angle_alpha   90.00
_cell.angle_beta   90.00
_cell.angle_gamma   90.00
#
_symmetry.space_group_name_H-M   'P 1'
#
loop_
_entity.id
_entity.type
_entity.pdbx_description
1 polymer ?
#
loop_
_entity_poly.entity_id
_entity_poly.type
_entity_poly.pdbx_seq_one_letter_code
_entity_poly.pdbx_strand_id
1 'polypeptide(L)' 'MELKEYRDAKSITLAGLAAAVGVTEVAMSRYERGIRFPRPEIIERIEEATDGAVRAEDFLRVRRRRGETP' A
#
# COMPACT_ATOMS: atom_id res chain seq x y z
N MET A 1 -4.59 -5.82 6.77
CA MET A 1 -4.33 -6.75 5.64
C MET A 1 -3.26 -6.11 4.78
N GLU A 2 -2.21 -6.83 4.35
CA GLU A 2 -1.17 -6.20 3.53
C GLU A 2 -1.68 -5.88 2.13
N LEU A 3 -1.14 -4.82 1.53
CA LEU A 3 -1.52 -4.39 0.18
C LEU A 3 -1.40 -5.54 -0.84
N LYS A 4 -0.36 -6.37 -0.71
CA LYS A 4 -0.17 -7.56 -1.53
C LYS A 4 -1.32 -8.57 -1.37
N GLU A 5 -1.69 -8.89 -0.14
CA GLU A 5 -2.79 -9.83 0.14
C GLU A 5 -4.12 -9.32 -0.40
N TYR A 6 -4.39 -8.01 -0.25
CA TYR A 6 -5.57 -7.38 -0.82
C TYR A 6 -5.60 -7.49 -2.35
N ARG A 7 -4.46 -7.25 -3.00
CA ARG A 7 -4.37 -7.36 -4.46
C ARG A 7 -4.60 -8.79 -4.94
N ASP A 8 -4.02 -9.77 -4.27
CA ASP A 8 -4.18 -11.19 -4.60
C ASP A 8 -5.65 -11.62 -4.40
N ALA A 9 -6.28 -11.20 -3.30
CA ALA A 9 -7.68 -11.49 -3.00
C ALA A 9 -8.67 -10.86 -4.00
N LYS A 10 -8.36 -9.67 -4.52
CA LYS A 10 -9.19 -8.94 -5.48
C LYS A 10 -8.77 -9.15 -6.94
N SER A 11 -7.71 -9.92 -7.20
CA SER A 11 -7.10 -10.10 -8.53
C SER A 11 -6.84 -8.77 -9.26
N ILE A 12 -6.39 -7.75 -8.52
CA ILE A 12 -6.06 -6.43 -9.07
C ILE A 12 -4.55 -6.26 -9.25
N THR A 13 -4.16 -5.61 -10.34
CA THR A 13 -2.74 -5.33 -10.62
C THR A 13 -2.23 -4.15 -9.80
N LEU A 14 -0.92 -4.07 -9.58
CA LEU A 14 -0.28 -2.89 -8.97
C LEU A 14 -0.60 -1.62 -9.75
N ALA A 15 -0.55 -1.70 -11.09
CA ALA A 15 -0.90 -0.60 -11.97
C ALA A 15 -2.35 -0.14 -11.79
N GLY A 16 -3.30 -1.08 -11.68
CA GLY A 16 -4.72 -0.77 -11.49
C GLY A 16 -4.98 -0.09 -10.14
N LEU A 17 -4.39 -0.62 -9.06
CA LEU A 17 -4.51 0.00 -7.74
C LEU A 17 -3.83 1.38 -7.68
N ALA A 18 -2.66 1.51 -8.31
CA ALA A 18 -1.94 2.78 -8.40
C ALA A 18 -2.76 3.84 -9.15
N ALA A 19 -3.38 3.46 -10.26
CA ALA A 19 -4.26 4.34 -11.03
C ALA A 19 -5.48 4.79 -10.22
N ALA A 20 -6.14 3.88 -9.49
CA ALA A 20 -7.28 4.21 -8.62
C ALA A 20 -6.89 5.19 -7.49
N VAL A 21 -5.71 5.00 -6.90
CA VAL A 21 -5.17 5.84 -5.83
C VAL A 21 -4.53 7.13 -6.38
N GLY A 22 -4.32 7.25 -7.69
CA GLY A 22 -3.68 8.41 -8.32
C GLY A 22 -2.18 8.54 -8.05
N VAL A 23 -1.47 7.41 -7.94
CA VAL A 23 -0.02 7.34 -7.83
C VAL A 23 0.59 6.53 -8.97
N THR A 24 1.90 6.58 -9.12
CA THR A 24 2.58 5.71 -10.10
C THR A 24 2.67 4.28 -9.60
N GLU A 25 2.68 3.31 -10.52
CA GLU A 25 2.89 1.90 -10.20
C GLU A 25 4.18 1.67 -9.40
N VAL A 26 5.25 2.40 -9.75
CA VAL A 26 6.54 2.35 -9.05
C VAL A 26 6.40 2.84 -7.61
N ALA A 27 5.63 3.91 -7.35
CA ALA A 27 5.38 4.38 -6.00
C ALA A 27 4.60 3.34 -5.20
N MET A 28 3.54 2.76 -5.80
CA MET A 28 2.74 1.71 -5.18
C MET A 28 3.58 0.47 -4.84
N SER A 29 4.44 0.02 -5.76
CA SER A 29 5.36 -1.10 -5.51
C SER A 29 6.34 -0.81 -4.36
N ARG A 30 6.83 0.44 -4.23
CA ARG A 30 7.68 0.84 -3.10
C ARG A 30 6.93 0.81 -1.77
N TYR A 31 5.64 1.16 -1.77
CA TYR A 31 4.78 1.05 -0.58
C TYR A 31 4.53 -0.41 -0.21
N GLU A 32 4.14 -1.24 -1.18
CA GLU A 32 3.90 -2.68 -0.99
C GLU A 32 5.14 -3.40 -0.42
N ARG A 33 6.33 -3.02 -0.88
CA ARG A 33 7.60 -3.62 -0.44
C ARG A 33 8.18 -2.98 0.83
N GLY A 34 7.52 -1.97 1.39
CA GLY A 34 8.00 -1.21 2.55
C GLY A 34 9.27 -0.40 2.32
N ILE A 35 9.67 -0.16 1.06
CA ILE A 35 10.84 0.65 0.68
C ILE A 35 10.58 2.13 0.98
N ARG A 36 9.32 2.56 0.81
CA ARG A 36 8.89 3.92 1.06
C ARG A 36 7.66 3.89 1.93
N PHE A 37 7.58 4.80 2.90
CA PHE A 37 6.35 5.02 3.63
C PHE A 37 5.45 6.01 2.85
N PRO A 38 4.19 5.66 2.56
CA PRO A 38 3.25 6.58 1.91
C PRO A 38 2.97 7.79 2.81
N ARG A 39 2.69 8.95 2.20
CA ARG A 39 2.26 10.13 2.95
C ARG A 39 0.84 9.93 3.49
N PRO A 40 0.42 10.64 4.56
CA PRO A 40 -0.93 10.55 5.10
C PRO A 40 -2.02 10.67 4.02
N GLU A 41 -1.88 11.66 3.13
CA GLU A 41 -2.80 11.89 2.00
C GLU A 41 -2.94 10.67 1.07
N ILE A 42 -1.86 9.90 0.89
CA ILE A 42 -1.88 8.68 0.06
C ILE A 42 -2.48 7.51 0.85
N ILE A 43 -2.25 7.46 2.16
CA ILE A 43 -2.82 6.43 3.03
C ILE A 43 -4.35 6.54 3.02
N GLU A 44 -4.89 7.76 3.17
CA GLU A 44 -6.35 8.00 3.09
C GLU A 44 -6.92 7.52 1.76
N ARG A 45 -6.28 7.86 0.64
CA ARG A 45 -6.72 7.41 -0.70
C ARG A 45 -6.63 5.89 -0.88
N ILE A 46 -5.64 5.24 -0.28
CA ILE A 46 -5.53 3.78 -0.29
C ILE A 46 -6.63 3.17 0.58
N GLU A 47 -6.87 3.72 1.77
CA GLU A 47 -7.95 3.28 2.66
C GLU A 47 -9.30 3.40 1.94
N GLU A 48 -9.59 4.52 1.28
CA GLU A 48 -10.80 4.70 0.48
C GLU A 48 -10.89 3.71 -0.70
N ALA A 49 -9.80 3.54 -1.47
CA ALA A 49 -9.77 2.63 -2.62
C ALA A 49 -9.85 1.14 -2.21
N THR A 50 -9.56 0.82 -0.96
CA THR A 50 -9.58 -0.54 -0.41
C THR A 50 -10.74 -0.77 0.57
N ASP A 51 -11.66 0.19 0.70
CA ASP A 51 -12.80 0.13 1.64
C ASP A 51 -12.34 -0.15 3.09
N GLY A 52 -11.21 0.43 3.49
CA GLY A 52 -10.60 0.27 4.81
C GLY A 52 -9.94 -1.08 5.05
N ALA A 53 -9.75 -1.91 4.02
CA ALA A 53 -9.07 -3.20 4.13
C ALA A 53 -7.56 -3.05 4.38
N VAL A 54 -6.91 -2.06 3.74
CA VAL A 54 -5.51 -1.74 3.94
C VAL A 54 -5.40 -0.43 4.69
N ARG A 55 -4.76 -0.45 5.88
CA ARG A 55 -4.63 0.72 6.76
C ARG A 55 -3.19 1.17 6.94
N ALA A 56 -3.01 2.36 7.53
CA ALA A 56 -1.70 2.88 7.94
C ALA A 56 -0.84 1.83 8.69
N GLU A 57 -1.47 1.05 9.57
CA GLU A 57 -0.82 0.02 10.40
C GLU A 57 -0.22 -1.11 9.57
N ASP A 58 -0.82 -1.44 8.42
CA ASP A 58 -0.31 -2.49 7.53
C ASP A 58 1.02 -2.07 6.90
N PHE A 59 1.16 -0.81 6.48
CA PHE A 59 2.43 -0.27 5.98
C PHE A 59 3.51 -0.27 7.07
N LEU A 60 3.15 0.01 8.33
CA LEU A 60 4.07 -0.08 9.46
C LEU A 60 4.53 -1.52 9.72
N ARG A 61 3.64 -2.51 9.60
CA ARG A 61 4.00 -3.93 9.73
C ARG A 61 5.00 -4.36 8.67
N VAL A 62 4.77 -4.01 7.40
CA VAL A 62 5.69 -4.32 6.30
C VAL A 62 7.07 -3.70 6.56
N ARG A 63 7.11 -2.43 6.98
CA ARG A 63 8.36 -1.73 7.29
C ARG A 63 9.11 -2.36 8.46
N ARG A 64 8.41 -2.69 9.56
CA ARG A 64 9.02 -3.38 10.72
C ARG A 64 9.61 -4.74 10.32
N ARG A 65 8.91 -5.49 9.47
CA ARG A 65 9.36 -6.82 8.99
C ARG A 65 10.63 -6.74 8.14
N ARG A 66 10.84 -5.60 7.46
CA ARG A 66 12.04 -5.33 6.64
C ARG A 66 13.28 -4.97 7.48
N GLY A 67 13.13 -4.67 8.77
CA GLY A 67 14.25 -4.31 9.65
C GLY A 67 14.71 -2.85 9.56
N GLU A 68 14.00 -1.98 8.84
CA GLU A 68 14.26 -0.54 8.79
C GLU A 68 13.48 0.18 9.92
N THR A 69 14.04 0.11 11.13
CA THR A 69 13.69 1.05 12.21
C THR A 69 14.23 2.43 11.84
N PRO A 70 13.45 3.53 11.98
CA PRO A 70 14.01 4.88 11.88
C PRO A 70 15.07 5.15 12.94
#